data_AF-A0A537HG88-F1
#
_entry.id   AF-A0A537HG88-F1
#
_cell.length_a   1.000
_cell.length_b   1.000
_cell.length_c   1.000
_cell.angle_alpha   90.00
_cell.angle_beta   90.00
_cell.angle_gamma   90.00
#
_symmetry.space_group_name_H-M   'P 1'
#
loop_
_entity.id
_entity.type
_entity.pdbx_description
1 polymer ?
#
loop_
_entity_poly.entity_id
_entity_poly.type
_entity_poly.pdbx_seq_one_letter_code
_entity_poly.pdbx_strand_id
1 'polypeptide(L)'
;MTVTYVDDATWYWEIMSDAVQVAPADPQVQQTATFDGVTVSLSGNFIINTTGKTVTGTISVTATNSTTGQTLFSKTFTVSLGYGSRSTARFVLSVPTGSSWLGATCSINASADTASCMVSRDPDVDHDGMINLLDVSQVFLAYGSSEGDARYNPALDLYGYGTVNLIDASLAAIDYGLPVFS
;
A
#
# COMPACT_ATOMS: atom_id res chain seq x y z
N MET A 1 -18.10 18.29 79.46
CA MET A 1 -17.94 19.42 78.53
C MET A 1 -17.34 18.83 77.26
N THR A 2 -18.19 18.50 76.29
CA THR A 2 -17.82 17.87 75.03
C THR A 2 -17.55 18.96 74.02
N VAL A 3 -16.32 19.03 73.50
CA VAL A 3 -16.00 19.86 72.34
C VAL A 3 -16.31 19.02 71.11
N THR A 4 -17.40 19.35 70.43
CA THR A 4 -17.68 18.87 69.07
C THR A 4 -16.82 19.66 68.10
N TYR A 5 -15.88 19.00 67.45
CA TYR A 5 -15.27 19.50 66.22
C TYR A 5 -16.14 19.02 65.07
N VAL A 6 -16.71 19.97 64.32
CA VAL A 6 -17.32 19.70 63.01
C VAL A 6 -16.17 19.77 62.02
N ASP A 7 -15.82 18.65 61.42
CA ASP A 7 -14.93 18.63 60.26
C ASP A 7 -15.75 19.00 59.02
N ASP A 8 -15.67 20.27 58.61
CA ASP A 8 -16.21 20.79 57.34
C ASP A 8 -15.33 20.35 56.15
N ALA A 9 -14.95 19.06 56.08
CA ALA A 9 -14.25 18.51 54.94
C ALA A 9 -15.24 18.16 53.83
N THR A 10 -15.50 19.13 52.95
CA THR A 10 -15.97 18.83 51.60
C THR A 10 -14.87 18.12 50.83
N TRP A 11 -15.01 16.81 50.64
CA TRP A 11 -14.15 16.00 49.77
C TRP A 11 -14.48 16.31 48.31
N TYR A 12 -13.66 17.16 47.68
CA TYR A 12 -13.68 17.32 46.24
C TYR A 12 -12.97 16.11 45.63
N TRP A 13 -13.74 15.20 45.04
CA TRP A 13 -13.18 14.23 44.10
C TRP A 13 -12.77 15.00 42.85
N GLU A 14 -11.55 15.54 42.83
CA GLU A 14 -10.88 15.80 41.56
C GLU A 14 -10.63 14.43 40.93
N ILE A 15 -11.63 13.92 40.21
CA ILE A 15 -11.36 12.97 39.15
C ILE A 15 -10.46 13.76 38.21
N MET A 16 -9.15 13.53 38.31
CA MET A 16 -8.26 13.78 37.19
C MET A 16 -8.77 12.85 36.09
N SER A 17 -9.76 13.34 35.35
CA SER A 17 -10.08 12.85 34.03
C SER A 17 -8.93 13.30 33.16
N ASP A 18 -7.77 12.71 33.39
CA ASP A 18 -6.74 12.70 32.38
C ASP A 18 -7.42 12.01 31.21
N ALA A 19 -7.71 12.80 30.18
CA ALA A 19 -8.36 12.27 29.01
C ALA A 19 -7.40 11.21 28.47
N VAL A 20 -7.74 9.94 28.67
CA VAL A 20 -7.12 8.85 27.91
C VAL A 20 -7.57 9.08 26.48
N GLN A 21 -6.83 9.92 25.77
CA GLN A 21 -6.96 10.08 24.34
C GLN A 21 -6.65 8.70 23.78
N VAL A 22 -7.66 8.05 23.19
CA VAL A 22 -7.43 6.88 22.35
C VAL A 22 -6.41 7.33 21.32
N ALA A 23 -5.23 6.68 21.31
CA ALA A 23 -4.24 6.95 20.28
C ALA A 23 -4.93 6.80 18.91
N PRO A 24 -4.70 7.72 17.96
CA PRO A 24 -5.24 7.56 16.62
C PRO A 24 -4.84 6.18 16.09
N ALA A 25 -5.79 5.51 15.45
CA ALA A 25 -5.60 4.14 15.01
C ALA A 25 -4.63 4.13 13.83
N ASP A 26 -3.44 3.59 14.08
CA ASP A 26 -2.40 3.29 13.11
C ASP A 26 -2.95 2.88 11.73
N PRO A 27 -2.37 3.32 10.59
CA PRO A 27 -2.97 3.08 9.27
C PRO A 27 -3.08 1.60 8.97
N GLN A 28 -4.25 1.19 8.48
CA GLN A 28 -4.50 -0.20 8.10
C GLN A 28 -4.93 -0.32 6.64
N VAL A 29 -4.51 -1.41 6.02
CA VAL A 29 -5.02 -1.86 4.72
C VAL A 29 -5.92 -3.05 4.97
N GLN A 30 -7.15 -2.98 4.46
CA GLN A 30 -8.05 -4.13 4.34
C GLN A 30 -8.80 -3.98 3.01
N GLN A 31 -8.21 -4.48 1.93
CA GLN A 31 -8.70 -4.25 0.57
C GLN A 31 -8.74 -5.56 -0.22
N THR A 32 -9.73 -5.68 -1.09
CA THR A 32 -9.79 -6.73 -2.09
C THR A 32 -10.03 -6.08 -3.44
N ALA A 33 -9.20 -6.42 -4.42
CA ALA A 33 -9.33 -5.99 -5.80
C ALA A 33 -9.33 -7.21 -6.72
N THR A 34 -9.91 -7.07 -7.90
CA THR A 34 -9.78 -8.08 -8.95
C THR A 34 -9.21 -7.42 -10.19
N PHE A 35 -8.17 -8.02 -10.74
CA PHE A 35 -7.48 -7.55 -11.93
C PHE A 35 -7.17 -8.76 -12.81
N ASP A 36 -7.57 -8.70 -14.08
CA ASP A 36 -7.28 -9.74 -15.08
C ASP A 36 -7.53 -11.18 -14.59
N GLY A 37 -8.72 -11.43 -14.03
CA GLY A 37 -9.11 -12.77 -13.56
C GLY A 37 -8.40 -13.26 -12.29
N VAL A 38 -7.66 -12.37 -11.59
CA VAL A 38 -7.03 -12.65 -10.31
C VAL A 38 -7.64 -11.75 -9.23
N THR A 39 -8.09 -12.35 -8.14
CA THR A 39 -8.56 -11.64 -6.95
C THR A 39 -7.41 -11.52 -5.96
N VAL A 40 -7.03 -10.28 -5.66
CA VAL A 40 -5.96 -9.94 -4.72
C VAL A 40 -6.57 -9.38 -3.45
N SER A 41 -6.33 -10.06 -2.32
CA SER A 41 -6.70 -9.60 -0.97
C SER A 41 -5.46 -9.12 -0.23
N LEU A 42 -5.53 -7.89 0.28
CA LEU A 42 -4.49 -7.24 1.06
C LEU A 42 -4.99 -6.95 2.48
N SER A 43 -4.18 -7.31 3.46
CA SER A 43 -4.42 -6.98 4.87
C SER A 43 -3.12 -6.61 5.56
N GLY A 44 -3.04 -5.44 6.18
CA GLY A 44 -1.80 -4.96 6.79
C GLY A 44 -2.00 -3.83 7.79
N ASN A 45 -1.02 -3.68 8.67
CA ASN A 45 -0.97 -2.65 9.71
C ASN A 45 0.37 -1.92 9.64
N PHE A 46 0.33 -0.61 9.78
CA PHE A 46 1.50 0.25 9.69
C PHE A 46 1.59 1.13 10.93
N ILE A 47 2.81 1.41 11.37
CA ILE A 47 3.13 2.29 12.48
C ILE A 47 3.88 3.47 11.91
N ILE A 48 3.43 4.68 12.24
CA ILE A 48 4.05 5.93 11.80
C ILE A 48 4.96 6.46 12.90
N ASN A 49 6.24 6.63 12.58
CA ASN A 49 7.16 7.41 13.40
C ASN A 49 7.31 8.82 12.81
N THR A 50 6.58 9.78 13.36
CA THR A 50 6.58 11.17 12.89
C THR A 50 7.90 11.90 13.10
N THR A 51 8.67 11.50 14.12
CA THR A 51 9.97 12.10 14.43
C THR A 51 11.04 11.60 13.46
N GLY A 52 11.10 10.29 13.24
CA GLY A 52 12.00 9.65 12.29
C GLY A 52 11.56 9.76 10.83
N LYS A 53 10.33 10.22 10.59
CA LYS A 53 9.65 10.21 9.28
C LYS A 53 9.71 8.85 8.60
N THR A 54 9.40 7.80 9.36
CA THR A 54 9.36 6.42 8.85
C THR A 54 7.99 5.79 9.03
N VAL A 55 7.67 4.89 8.13
CA VAL A 55 6.55 3.95 8.23
C VAL A 55 7.12 2.55 8.32
N THR A 56 6.68 1.80 9.32
CA THR A 56 7.06 0.39 9.52
C THR A 56 5.82 -0.47 9.68
N GLY A 57 5.81 -1.68 9.18
CA GLY A 57 4.63 -2.53 9.34
C GLY A 57 4.73 -3.86 8.63
N THR A 58 3.61 -4.55 8.56
CA THR A 58 3.48 -5.77 7.77
C THR A 58 2.23 -5.69 6.91
N ILE A 59 2.31 -6.28 5.72
CA ILE A 59 1.19 -6.39 4.79
C ILE A 59 1.19 -7.77 4.18
N SER A 60 0.06 -8.46 4.30
CA SER A 60 -0.18 -9.78 3.72
C SER A 60 -0.93 -9.62 2.42
N VAL A 61 -0.48 -10.33 1.40
CA VAL A 61 -1.11 -10.42 0.09
C VAL A 61 -1.48 -11.88 -0.14
N THR A 62 -2.72 -12.10 -0.57
CA THR A 62 -3.17 -13.39 -1.11
C THR A 62 -3.85 -13.15 -2.44
N ALA A 63 -3.28 -13.70 -3.51
CA ALA A 63 -3.83 -13.68 -4.84
C ALA A 63 -4.41 -15.04 -5.20
N THR A 64 -5.65 -15.06 -5.67
CA THR A 64 -6.35 -16.28 -6.12
C THR A 64 -6.87 -16.11 -7.54
N ASN A 65 -6.97 -17.21 -8.28
CA ASN A 65 -7.73 -17.21 -9.52
C ASN A 65 -9.20 -16.91 -9.21
N SER A 66 -9.77 -15.88 -9.82
CA SER A 66 -11.12 -15.40 -9.52
C SER A 66 -12.24 -16.39 -9.89
N THR A 67 -11.95 -17.35 -10.78
CA THR A 67 -12.92 -18.37 -11.20
C THR A 67 -12.82 -19.64 -10.36
N THR A 68 -11.60 -20.14 -10.13
CA THR A 68 -11.39 -21.43 -9.45
C THR A 68 -11.16 -21.30 -7.94
N GLY A 69 -10.85 -20.10 -7.45
CA GLY A 69 -10.47 -19.85 -6.05
C GLY A 69 -9.08 -20.38 -5.69
N GLN A 70 -8.33 -20.96 -6.64
CA GLN A 70 -6.99 -21.47 -6.40
C GLN A 70 -6.04 -20.34 -6.01
N THR A 71 -5.30 -20.50 -4.92
CA THR A 71 -4.21 -19.58 -4.54
C THR A 71 -3.09 -19.63 -5.59
N LEU A 72 -2.79 -18.48 -6.17
CA LEU A 72 -1.70 -18.29 -7.12
C LEU A 72 -0.44 -17.76 -6.42
N PHE A 73 -0.64 -16.89 -5.42
CA PHE A 73 0.44 -16.31 -4.62
C PHE A 73 -0.07 -15.98 -3.22
N SER A 74 0.78 -16.16 -2.20
CA SER A 74 0.50 -15.68 -0.85
C SER A 74 1.80 -15.38 -0.10
N LYS A 75 1.92 -14.18 0.44
CA LYS A 75 3.11 -13.73 1.17
C LYS A 75 2.77 -12.59 2.13
N THR A 76 3.46 -12.56 3.26
CA THR A 76 3.48 -11.41 4.17
C THR A 76 4.81 -10.69 4.02
N PHE A 77 4.74 -9.40 3.73
CA PHE A 77 5.89 -8.51 3.58
C PHE A 77 6.10 -7.69 4.85
N THR A 78 7.36 -7.49 5.22
CA THR A 78 7.75 -6.50 6.22
C THR A 78 8.18 -5.24 5.50
N VAL A 79 7.57 -4.13 5.87
CA VAL A 79 7.76 -2.83 5.23
C VAL A 79 8.46 -1.89 6.20
N SER A 80 9.50 -1.22 5.73
CA SER A 80 10.20 -0.16 6.46
C SER A 80 10.72 0.86 5.46
N LEU A 81 10.12 2.05 5.43
CA LEU A 81 10.53 3.13 4.52
C LEU A 81 10.42 4.49 5.17
N GLY A 82 11.23 5.43 4.68
CA GLY A 82 11.08 6.84 4.98
C GLY A 82 9.97 7.49 4.14
N TYR A 83 9.42 8.59 4.63
CA TYR A 83 8.55 9.46 3.85
C TYR A 83 9.04 10.91 3.84
N GLY A 84 8.80 11.59 2.72
CA GLY A 84 9.26 12.96 2.50
C GLY A 84 8.33 14.03 3.08
N SER A 85 8.50 15.27 2.61
CA SER A 85 7.68 16.43 3.02
C SER A 85 6.18 16.30 2.70
N ARG A 86 5.80 15.38 1.81
CA ARG A 86 4.41 15.09 1.45
C ARG A 86 3.71 14.16 2.45
N SER A 87 4.39 13.77 3.54
CA SER A 87 3.87 12.87 4.57
C SER A 87 3.31 11.56 4.02
N THR A 88 3.81 11.11 2.88
CA THR A 88 3.30 9.92 2.20
C THR A 88 4.46 8.99 1.89
N ALA A 89 4.35 7.76 2.38
CA ALA A 89 5.21 6.63 2.08
C ALA A 89 4.53 5.81 0.97
N ARG A 90 5.23 5.50 -0.12
CA ARG A 90 4.70 4.72 -1.23
C ARG A 90 5.67 3.60 -1.58
N PHE A 91 5.14 2.44 -1.96
CA PHE A 91 5.90 1.26 -2.37
C PHE A 91 5.01 0.34 -3.20
N VAL A 92 5.61 -0.61 -3.89
CA VAL A 92 4.90 -1.67 -4.61
C VAL A 92 5.18 -3.02 -3.97
N LEU A 93 4.17 -3.86 -3.88
CA LEU A 93 4.33 -5.29 -3.60
C LEU A 93 4.24 -6.05 -4.90
N SER A 94 5.27 -6.82 -5.23
CA SER A 94 5.26 -7.70 -6.39
C SER A 94 4.43 -8.95 -6.07
N VAL A 95 3.56 -9.32 -7.00
CA VAL A 95 2.60 -10.44 -6.86
C VAL A 95 2.72 -11.35 -8.10
N PRO A 96 3.65 -12.31 -8.10
CA PRO A 96 3.88 -13.23 -9.21
C PRO A 96 2.70 -14.22 -9.39
N THR A 97 1.78 -13.92 -10.31
CA THR A 97 0.57 -14.74 -10.55
C THR A 97 0.56 -15.49 -11.89
N GLY A 98 1.67 -15.48 -12.62
CA GLY A 98 1.80 -16.15 -13.92
C GLY A 98 2.73 -15.42 -14.88
N SER A 99 2.36 -15.36 -16.17
CA SER A 99 3.14 -14.75 -17.24
C SER A 99 3.24 -13.22 -17.16
N SER A 100 2.32 -12.59 -16.46
CA SER A 100 2.31 -11.14 -16.24
C SER A 100 2.01 -10.90 -14.77
N TRP A 101 3.01 -10.42 -14.06
CA TRP A 101 2.94 -10.22 -12.62
C TRP A 101 1.98 -9.08 -12.31
N LEU A 102 1.33 -9.17 -11.15
CA LEU A 102 0.56 -8.06 -10.61
C LEU A 102 1.43 -7.27 -9.65
N GLY A 103 1.16 -5.97 -9.55
CA GLY A 103 1.71 -5.08 -8.55
C GLY A 103 0.59 -4.57 -7.66
N ALA A 104 0.84 -4.49 -6.36
CA ALA A 104 -0.01 -3.71 -5.46
C ALA A 104 0.74 -2.47 -5.00
N THR A 105 0.45 -1.33 -5.65
CA THR A 105 1.01 -0.03 -5.28
C THR A 105 0.28 0.50 -4.06
N CYS A 106 0.97 0.55 -2.92
CA CYS A 106 0.42 1.01 -1.65
C CYS A 106 0.90 2.42 -1.30
N SER A 107 0.01 3.19 -0.68
CA SER A 107 0.25 4.57 -0.24
C SER A 107 -0.20 4.73 1.20
N ILE A 108 0.73 5.12 2.06
CA ILE A 108 0.50 5.35 3.49
C ILE A 108 0.68 6.85 3.75
N ASN A 109 -0.40 7.54 4.10
CA ASN A 109 -0.39 8.95 4.44
C ASN A 109 -0.25 9.11 5.96
N ALA A 110 0.93 9.53 6.39
CA ALA A 110 1.30 9.74 7.78
C ALA A 110 0.57 10.92 8.45
N SER A 111 0.05 11.88 7.66
CA SER A 111 -0.67 13.05 8.20
C SER A 111 -2.17 12.83 8.34
N ALA A 112 -2.73 11.97 7.49
CA ALA A 112 -4.15 11.63 7.48
C ALA A 112 -4.44 10.27 8.13
N ASP A 113 -3.40 9.56 8.59
CA ASP A 113 -3.49 8.24 9.22
C ASP A 113 -4.24 7.21 8.35
N THR A 114 -3.96 7.23 7.05
CA THR A 114 -4.67 6.40 6.05
C THR A 114 -3.70 5.57 5.25
N ALA A 115 -4.16 4.39 4.85
CA ALA A 115 -3.44 3.48 3.97
C ALA A 115 -4.38 2.94 2.89
N SER A 116 -3.91 2.91 1.65
CA SER A 116 -4.65 2.33 0.53
C SER A 116 -3.69 1.68 -0.47
N CYS A 117 -4.20 0.78 -1.31
CA CYS A 117 -3.42 0.11 -2.33
C CYS A 117 -4.24 -0.03 -3.60
N MET A 118 -3.59 0.08 -4.75
CA MET A 118 -4.18 -0.17 -6.05
C MET A 118 -3.50 -1.38 -6.69
N VAL A 119 -4.28 -2.24 -7.33
CA VAL A 119 -3.77 -3.43 -8.02
C VAL A 119 -3.82 -3.20 -9.53
N SER A 120 -2.69 -3.49 -10.19
CA SER A 120 -2.45 -3.41 -11.63
C SER A 120 -1.47 -4.51 -12.03
N ARG A 121 -0.95 -4.52 -13.28
CA ARG A 121 0.31 -5.22 -13.53
C ARG A 121 1.44 -4.60 -12.72
N ASP A 122 2.48 -5.40 -12.48
CA ASP A 122 3.68 -4.96 -11.78
C ASP A 122 4.43 -3.90 -12.62
N PRO A 123 4.55 -2.65 -12.15
CA PRO A 123 5.31 -1.62 -12.87
C PRO A 123 6.83 -1.81 -12.79
N ASP A 124 7.36 -2.66 -11.90
CA ASP A 124 8.75 -3.14 -11.92
C ASP A 124 8.81 -4.36 -12.86
N VAL A 125 8.98 -4.07 -14.15
CA VAL A 125 8.82 -5.02 -15.26
C VAL A 125 10.09 -5.80 -15.56
N ASP A 126 11.25 -5.30 -15.14
CA ASP A 126 12.50 -6.06 -15.16
C ASP A 126 12.81 -6.76 -13.82
N HIS A 127 11.99 -6.52 -12.80
CA HIS A 127 11.97 -7.21 -11.51
C HIS A 127 13.25 -7.00 -10.71
N ASP A 128 13.83 -5.80 -10.79
CA ASP A 128 15.07 -5.45 -10.09
C ASP A 128 14.86 -4.90 -8.66
N GLY A 129 13.60 -4.73 -8.26
CA GLY A 129 13.19 -4.25 -6.94
C GLY A 129 12.99 -2.74 -6.86
N MET A 130 13.11 -2.00 -7.96
CA MET A 130 13.03 -0.55 -8.00
C MET A 130 12.44 -0.06 -9.33
N ILE A 131 11.32 0.65 -9.28
CA ILE A 131 10.75 1.22 -10.50
C ILE A 131 11.64 2.37 -10.98
N ASN A 132 12.31 2.18 -12.10
CA ASN A 132 13.31 3.10 -12.60
C ASN A 132 13.16 3.36 -14.11
N LEU A 133 14.19 3.96 -14.71
CA LEU A 133 14.14 4.35 -16.12
C LEU A 133 14.02 3.13 -17.04
N LEU A 134 14.56 1.97 -16.64
CA LEU A 134 14.46 0.75 -17.42
C LEU A 134 13.00 0.32 -17.55
N ASP A 135 12.25 0.29 -16.46
CA ASP A 135 10.83 -0.06 -16.48
C ASP A 135 10.00 0.86 -17.36
N VAL A 136 10.16 2.17 -17.13
CA VAL A 136 9.46 3.20 -17.89
C VAL A 136 9.81 3.07 -19.39
N SER A 137 11.09 2.83 -19.71
CA SER A 137 11.53 2.70 -21.09
C SER A 137 10.88 1.50 -21.79
N GLN A 138 10.66 0.39 -21.08
CA GLN A 138 9.97 -0.76 -21.66
C GLN A 138 8.53 -0.43 -22.03
N VAL A 139 7.79 0.25 -21.14
CA VAL A 139 6.42 0.73 -21.45
C VAL A 139 6.41 1.59 -22.72
N PHE A 140 7.38 2.51 -22.87
CA PHE A 140 7.49 3.34 -24.07
C PHE A 140 7.88 2.57 -25.34
N LEU A 141 8.63 1.47 -25.24
CA LEU A 141 8.95 0.60 -26.40
C LEU A 141 7.70 -0.08 -26.97
N ALA A 142 6.75 -0.44 -26.10
CA ALA A 142 5.48 -1.04 -26.48
C ALA A 142 4.36 0.00 -26.73
N TYR A 143 4.61 1.29 -26.52
CA TYR A 143 3.59 2.33 -26.63
C TYR A 143 2.87 2.30 -28.00
N GLY A 144 1.55 2.38 -27.93
CA GLY A 144 0.64 2.34 -29.07
C GLY A 144 0.44 0.95 -29.69
N SER A 145 0.96 -0.12 -29.07
CA SER A 145 0.67 -1.50 -29.49
C SER A 145 -0.54 -2.06 -28.75
N SER A 146 -1.29 -2.92 -29.43
CA SER A 146 -2.49 -3.59 -28.91
C SER A 146 -2.35 -5.11 -28.98
N GLU A 147 -3.22 -5.83 -28.28
CA GLU A 147 -3.28 -7.29 -28.33
C GLU A 147 -3.25 -7.82 -29.78
N GLY A 148 -2.33 -8.75 -30.04
CA GLY A 148 -2.08 -9.32 -31.37
C GLY A 148 -0.96 -8.64 -32.15
N ASP A 149 -0.53 -7.43 -31.78
CA ASP A 149 0.64 -6.80 -32.38
C ASP A 149 1.93 -7.48 -31.94
N ALA A 150 2.92 -7.55 -32.85
CA ALA A 150 4.21 -8.16 -32.56
C ALA A 150 5.01 -7.44 -31.45
N ARG A 151 4.73 -6.15 -31.20
CA ARG A 151 5.36 -5.36 -30.12
C ARG A 151 4.59 -5.39 -28.81
N TYR A 152 3.37 -5.91 -28.80
CA TYR A 152 2.54 -5.93 -27.61
C TYR A 152 3.11 -6.91 -26.58
N ASN A 153 3.27 -6.43 -25.36
CA ASN A 153 3.64 -7.22 -24.21
C ASN A 153 2.57 -7.01 -23.13
N PRO A 154 1.83 -8.04 -22.71
CA PRO A 154 0.80 -7.91 -21.68
C PRO A 154 1.32 -7.44 -20.32
N ALA A 155 2.63 -7.56 -20.05
CA ALA A 155 3.25 -7.02 -18.85
C ALA A 155 3.41 -5.49 -18.88
N LEU A 156 3.36 -4.87 -20.08
CA LEU A 156 3.54 -3.42 -20.27
C LEU A 156 2.20 -2.68 -20.43
N ASP A 157 1.10 -3.41 -20.57
CA ASP A 157 -0.27 -2.92 -20.51
C ASP A 157 -0.71 -2.92 -19.04
N LEU A 158 -0.17 -1.95 -18.29
CA LEU A 158 -0.22 -1.97 -16.84
C LEU A 158 -1.65 -1.94 -16.29
N TYR A 159 -2.55 -1.24 -16.97
CA TYR A 159 -3.98 -1.21 -16.64
C TYR A 159 -4.80 -2.35 -17.26
N GLY A 160 -4.22 -3.11 -18.19
CA GLY A 160 -4.87 -4.28 -18.79
C GLY A 160 -6.05 -3.94 -19.69
N TYR A 161 -5.95 -2.84 -20.45
CA TYR A 161 -7.01 -2.41 -21.38
C TYR A 161 -6.87 -2.99 -22.80
N GLY A 162 -5.90 -3.89 -23.01
CA GLY A 162 -5.58 -4.51 -24.29
C GLY A 162 -4.75 -3.62 -25.20
N THR A 163 -4.21 -2.50 -24.71
CA THR A 163 -3.40 -1.55 -25.48
C THR A 163 -2.49 -0.73 -24.55
N VAL A 164 -1.19 -0.75 -24.82
CA VAL A 164 -0.21 0.05 -24.09
C VAL A 164 -0.32 1.51 -24.54
N ASN A 165 -0.75 2.40 -23.65
CA ASN A 165 -1.05 3.79 -23.97
C ASN A 165 -0.60 4.77 -22.86
N LEU A 166 -1.09 6.01 -22.95
CA LEU A 166 -0.74 7.08 -22.02
C LEU A 166 -1.07 6.74 -20.55
N ILE A 167 -2.10 5.95 -20.31
CA ILE A 167 -2.51 5.56 -18.96
C ILE A 167 -1.44 4.65 -18.33
N ASP A 168 -0.90 3.68 -19.08
CA ASP A 168 0.17 2.79 -18.61
C ASP A 168 1.46 3.57 -18.37
N ALA A 169 1.83 4.45 -19.31
CA ALA A 169 2.98 5.34 -19.16
C ALA A 169 2.82 6.27 -17.93
N SER A 170 1.59 6.73 -17.65
CA SER A 170 1.30 7.58 -16.48
C SER A 170 1.44 6.81 -15.18
N LEU A 171 1.05 5.54 -15.14
CA LEU A 171 1.24 4.70 -13.95
C LEU A 171 2.72 4.50 -13.65
N ALA A 172 3.50 4.08 -14.65
CA ALA A 172 4.94 3.92 -14.52
C ALA A 172 5.63 5.22 -14.07
N ALA A 173 5.19 6.37 -14.59
CA ALA A 173 5.72 7.67 -14.20
C ALA A 173 5.33 8.08 -12.76
N ILE A 174 4.10 7.80 -12.33
CA ILE A 174 3.63 8.09 -10.97
C ILE A 174 4.34 7.20 -9.94
N ASP A 175 4.71 5.98 -10.32
CA ASP A 175 5.39 5.01 -9.47
C ASP A 175 6.92 5.04 -9.62
N TYR A 176 7.46 5.95 -10.44
CA TYR A 176 8.90 6.11 -10.63
C TYR A 176 9.62 6.40 -9.31
N GLY A 177 10.67 5.63 -9.06
CA GLY A 177 11.53 5.71 -7.88
C GLY A 177 10.95 5.01 -6.64
N LEU A 178 9.81 4.33 -6.75
CA LEU A 178 9.29 3.54 -5.64
C LEU A 178 10.09 2.23 -5.48
N PRO A 179 10.36 1.79 -4.24
CA PRO A 179 10.88 0.47 -3.99
C PRO A 179 9.78 -0.58 -4.20
N VAL A 180 10.20 -1.76 -4.65
CA VAL A 180 9.35 -2.94 -4.85
C VAL A 180 9.78 -4.05 -3.90
N PHE A 181 8.81 -4.60 -3.18
CA PHE A 181 9.01 -5.74 -2.29
C PHE A 181 8.53 -7.00 -2.99
N SER A 182 9.44 -7.96 -3.22
CA SER A 182 9.19 -9.22 -3.90
C SER A 182 9.42 -10.45 -3.02
#